data_AF-S7ZDE0-F1
#
_entry.id   AF-S7ZDE0-F1
#
_cell.length_a   1.000
_cell.length_b   1.000
_cell.length_c   1.000
_cell.angle_alpha   90.00
_cell.angle_beta   90.00
_cell.angle_gamma   90.00
#
_symmetry.space_group_name_H-M   'P 1'
#
loop_
_entity.id
_entity.type
_entity.pdbx_description
1 polymer ?
#
loop_
_entity_poly.entity_id
_entity_poly.type
_entity_poly.pdbx_seq_one_letter_code
_entity_poly.pdbx_strand_id
1 'polypeptide(L)'
;MDKAPTKTGWAAWTTKKKATVISVVVLILVALGVGLGVGLGVGLNNGSGGEEEGSGSGNGNGGTGTGGNGTTTGNGTVKWQPDVGVKWQIVLLGALNDTSVDADVYDIDLFDNDKSTISTLQGLGRKVICYFSAGTYEDWRPDAKEFDKADLGKNLADWPGEKWVDTNSNSIRQIMQTRLDMAVTKGCDGVDPDNIDAYDNENGLKLTQDDATNYVNWLAGEAHGRNLSVGLKNGGAIIDSVLDNMQWSVNEQCAQYQECDTYAAFTEANKPVFHIEYPKGDNTNNNKDVTTSQKSSACNAPSAGNFSTVIKNMKLDSWVEYCS
;
A
#
# COMPACT_ATOMS: atom_id res chain seq x y z
N MET A 1 39.78 -8.29 -13.86
CA MET A 1 38.95 -9.49 -13.64
C MET A 1 37.54 -8.98 -13.43
N ASP A 2 36.78 -8.88 -14.52
CA ASP A 2 35.44 -8.31 -14.50
C ASP A 2 34.48 -9.32 -13.86
N LYS A 3 33.83 -8.93 -12.77
CA LYS A 3 32.75 -9.74 -12.17
C LYS A 3 31.55 -9.70 -13.12
N ALA A 4 31.09 -10.87 -13.54
CA ALA A 4 29.84 -11.00 -14.30
C ALA A 4 28.67 -10.44 -13.47
N PRO A 5 27.68 -9.80 -14.10
CA PRO A 5 26.50 -9.26 -13.41
C PRO A 5 25.72 -10.40 -12.75
N THR A 6 25.43 -10.24 -11.45
CA THR A 6 24.52 -11.10 -10.70
C THR A 6 23.12 -10.97 -11.28
N LYS A 7 22.55 -12.09 -11.73
CA LYS A 7 21.16 -12.13 -12.19
C LYS A 7 20.24 -11.86 -11.00
N THR A 8 19.34 -10.89 -11.12
CA THR A 8 18.28 -10.58 -10.16
C THR A 8 16.90 -10.92 -10.75
N GLY A 9 15.86 -10.99 -9.92
CA GLY A 9 14.48 -11.30 -10.34
C GLY A 9 14.22 -12.76 -10.75
N TRP A 10 13.22 -13.00 -11.59
CA TRP A 10 12.83 -14.34 -12.09
C TRP A 10 14.00 -15.13 -12.71
N ALA A 11 14.99 -14.43 -13.25
CA ALA A 11 16.19 -15.02 -13.83
C ALA A 11 17.12 -15.65 -12.77
N ALA A 12 16.99 -15.25 -11.50
CA ALA A 12 17.73 -15.79 -10.35
C ALA A 12 17.04 -16.98 -9.66
N TRP A 13 15.77 -17.24 -9.99
CA TRP A 13 14.97 -18.25 -9.31
C TRP A 13 15.34 -19.67 -9.71
N THR A 14 15.43 -20.54 -8.70
CA THR A 14 15.71 -21.97 -8.89
C THR A 14 14.55 -22.67 -9.62
N THR A 15 14.86 -23.75 -10.34
CA THR A 15 13.85 -24.53 -11.08
C THR A 15 12.72 -25.06 -10.19
N LYS A 16 13.00 -25.31 -8.91
CA LYS A 16 11.98 -25.65 -7.90
C LYS A 16 11.05 -24.47 -7.60
N LYS A 17 11.59 -23.26 -7.44
CA LYS A 17 10.82 -22.01 -7.24
C LYS A 17 9.91 -21.70 -8.44
N LYS A 18 10.36 -22.01 -9.66
CA LYS A 18 9.56 -21.87 -10.90
C LYS A 18 8.47 -22.95 -11.04
N ALA A 19 8.76 -24.20 -10.67
CA ALA A 19 7.81 -25.30 -10.78
C ALA A 19 6.63 -25.18 -9.80
N THR A 20 6.88 -24.71 -8.58
CA THR A 20 5.82 -24.48 -7.58
C THR A 20 4.80 -23.45 -8.07
N VAL A 21 5.26 -22.37 -8.72
CA VAL A 21 4.39 -21.33 -9.29
C VAL A 21 3.53 -21.87 -10.43
N ILE A 22 4.09 -22.70 -11.32
CA ILE A 22 3.34 -23.26 -12.46
C ILE A 22 2.26 -24.26 -12.01
N SER A 23 2.51 -25.07 -10.97
CA SER A 23 1.51 -26.02 -10.46
C SER A 23 0.33 -25.33 -9.76
N VAL A 24 0.52 -24.14 -9.20
CA VAL A 24 -0.53 -23.31 -8.60
C VAL A 24 -1.48 -22.75 -9.69
N VAL A 25 -0.95 -22.36 -10.85
CA VAL A 25 -1.73 -21.80 -11.98
C VAL A 25 -2.77 -22.79 -12.54
N VAL A 26 -2.46 -24.10 -12.55
CA VAL A 26 -3.35 -25.11 -13.15
C VAL A 26 -4.53 -25.48 -12.24
N LEU A 27 -4.36 -25.44 -10.92
CA LEU A 27 -5.39 -25.85 -9.96
C LEU A 27 -6.48 -24.78 -9.77
N ILE A 28 -6.13 -23.50 -9.92
CA ILE A 28 -7.07 -22.37 -9.77
C ILE A 28 -8.08 -22.30 -10.92
N LEU A 29 -7.69 -22.68 -12.13
CA LEU A 29 -8.58 -22.67 -13.30
C LEU A 29 -9.75 -23.66 -13.19
N VAL A 30 -9.63 -24.71 -12.37
CA VAL A 30 -10.67 -25.74 -12.20
C VAL A 30 -11.73 -25.29 -11.19
N ALA A 31 -11.37 -24.46 -10.20
CA ALA A 31 -12.29 -24.03 -9.14
C ALA A 31 -13.26 -22.92 -9.58
N LEU A 32 -12.86 -22.07 -10.54
CA LEU A 32 -13.66 -20.92 -10.99
C LEU A 32 -14.76 -21.28 -12.02
N GLY A 33 -14.74 -22.49 -12.58
CA GLY A 33 -15.75 -22.95 -13.55
C GLY A 33 -17.13 -23.30 -12.97
N VAL A 34 -17.27 -23.32 -11.64
CA VAL A 34 -18.50 -23.80 -10.97
C VAL A 34 -19.32 -22.67 -10.31
N GLY A 35 -18.73 -21.48 -10.11
CA GLY A 35 -19.34 -20.40 -9.30
C GLY A 35 -20.23 -19.38 -10.01
N LEU A 36 -20.22 -19.30 -11.35
CA LEU A 36 -20.91 -18.23 -12.13
C LEU A 36 -22.33 -18.62 -12.61
N GLY A 37 -22.96 -19.58 -11.94
CA GLY A 37 -24.16 -20.25 -12.44
C GLY A 37 -25.50 -19.86 -11.82
N VAL A 38 -25.65 -18.79 -11.02
CA VAL A 38 -27.00 -18.40 -10.51
C VAL A 38 -27.07 -16.91 -10.15
N GLY A 39 -27.94 -16.14 -10.79
CA GLY A 39 -28.42 -14.85 -10.24
C GLY A 39 -28.62 -13.69 -11.23
N LEU A 40 -29.60 -13.77 -12.13
CA LEU A 40 -30.13 -12.65 -12.93
C LEU A 40 -31.62 -12.49 -12.64
N GLY A 41 -32.09 -11.28 -12.29
CA GLY A 41 -33.52 -11.04 -12.04
C GLY A 41 -33.96 -9.62 -11.64
N VAL A 42 -33.99 -8.69 -12.61
CA VAL A 42 -35.07 -7.73 -12.98
C VAL A 42 -35.75 -6.78 -11.95
N GLY A 43 -35.82 -5.47 -12.32
CA GLY A 43 -36.82 -4.45 -11.93
C GLY A 43 -36.17 -3.06 -11.68
N LEU A 44 -36.60 -1.89 -12.17
CA LEU A 44 -37.90 -1.33 -12.56
C LEU A 44 -37.74 -0.12 -13.52
N ASN A 45 -38.89 0.40 -13.98
CA ASN A 45 -39.16 1.17 -15.19
C ASN A 45 -39.49 2.67 -14.93
N ASN A 46 -39.19 3.51 -15.93
CA ASN A 46 -39.79 4.78 -16.43
C ASN A 46 -40.23 5.96 -15.53
N GLY A 47 -39.90 7.18 -16.01
CA GLY A 47 -40.60 8.44 -15.71
C GLY A 47 -40.04 9.64 -16.47
N SER A 48 -40.82 10.18 -17.41
CA SER A 48 -40.50 11.21 -18.42
C SER A 48 -40.65 12.67 -17.93
N GLY A 49 -39.93 13.61 -18.58
CA GLY A 49 -40.52 14.86 -19.06
C GLY A 49 -39.85 16.19 -18.66
N GLY A 50 -39.50 17.01 -19.68
CA GLY A 50 -39.55 18.47 -19.60
C GLY A 50 -38.28 19.24 -19.98
N GLU A 51 -38.26 19.80 -21.20
CA GLU A 51 -37.32 20.82 -21.68
C GLU A 51 -37.71 22.23 -21.18
N GLU A 52 -36.75 23.12 -20.94
CA GLU A 52 -36.60 24.42 -21.64
C GLU A 52 -35.37 25.22 -21.14
N GLU A 53 -34.84 26.02 -22.06
CA GLU A 53 -33.57 26.74 -22.04
C GLU A 53 -33.58 28.07 -21.24
N GLY A 54 -32.39 28.56 -20.90
CA GLY A 54 -32.19 29.95 -20.44
C GLY A 54 -30.72 30.31 -20.22
N SER A 55 -30.12 30.99 -21.19
CA SER A 55 -28.74 31.46 -21.24
C SER A 55 -28.38 32.55 -20.21
N GLY A 56 -27.12 32.59 -19.77
CA GLY A 56 -26.52 33.75 -19.08
C GLY A 56 -24.99 33.67 -19.03
N SER A 57 -24.33 34.50 -19.84
CA SER A 57 -22.88 34.64 -20.00
C SER A 57 -22.22 35.44 -18.87
N GLY A 58 -20.97 35.10 -18.52
CA GLY A 58 -20.17 35.80 -17.50
C GLY A 58 -18.68 35.45 -17.56
N ASN A 59 -17.94 36.28 -18.28
CA ASN A 59 -16.53 36.25 -18.65
C ASN A 59 -15.52 36.34 -17.48
N GLY A 60 -14.29 35.80 -17.63
CA GLY A 60 -13.11 36.43 -17.03
C GLY A 60 -11.94 35.56 -16.54
N ASN A 61 -10.95 35.39 -17.42
CA ASN A 61 -9.49 35.52 -17.15
C ASN A 61 -8.77 34.35 -16.44
N GLY A 62 -7.77 33.67 -17.02
CA GLY A 62 -6.70 34.16 -17.87
C GLY A 62 -5.41 34.23 -17.05
N GLY A 63 -4.67 33.12 -16.97
CA GLY A 63 -3.45 33.01 -16.17
C GLY A 63 -2.59 31.81 -16.57
N THR A 64 -1.94 31.93 -17.73
CA THR A 64 -0.83 31.07 -18.16
C THR A 64 0.38 31.24 -17.24
N GLY A 65 0.75 30.17 -16.54
CA GLY A 65 2.00 30.06 -15.78
C GLY A 65 2.87 28.96 -16.37
N THR A 66 3.94 29.38 -17.02
CA THR A 66 4.94 28.59 -17.74
C THR A 66 5.75 27.72 -16.80
N GLY A 67 6.26 26.59 -17.33
CA GLY A 67 7.02 25.59 -16.60
C GLY A 67 8.21 26.14 -15.81
N GLY A 68 8.31 25.67 -14.57
CA GLY A 68 9.49 25.76 -13.73
C GLY A 68 9.85 24.35 -13.26
N ASN A 69 10.93 23.82 -13.83
CA ASN A 69 11.62 22.62 -13.33
C ASN A 69 12.15 22.94 -11.91
N GLY A 70 11.31 22.74 -10.92
CA GLY A 70 11.60 23.01 -9.52
C GLY A 70 11.96 21.71 -8.82
N THR A 71 13.25 21.47 -8.64
CA THR A 71 13.74 20.56 -7.59
C THR A 71 13.29 21.16 -6.26
N THR A 72 12.13 20.75 -5.75
CA THR A 72 11.63 21.20 -4.45
C THR A 72 12.43 20.49 -3.37
N THR A 73 13.54 21.10 -2.96
CA THR A 73 14.09 20.95 -1.62
C THR A 73 13.16 21.66 -0.62
N GLY A 74 11.93 21.18 -0.54
CA GLY A 74 10.97 21.57 0.47
C GLY A 74 11.34 20.83 1.75
N ASN A 75 12.14 21.46 2.59
CA ASN A 75 12.37 21.04 3.98
C ASN A 75 11.09 21.28 4.81
N GLY A 76 9.98 20.68 4.39
CA GLY A 76 8.73 20.67 5.12
C GLY A 76 8.86 19.66 6.24
N THR A 77 9.25 20.11 7.43
CA THR A 77 9.23 19.28 8.63
C THR A 77 7.80 18.79 8.86
N VAL A 78 7.55 17.51 8.56
CA VAL A 78 6.32 16.81 8.90
C VAL A 78 6.19 16.77 10.42
N LYS A 79 4.98 16.99 10.94
CA LYS A 79 4.77 17.11 12.38
C LYS A 79 4.97 15.80 13.16
N TRP A 80 4.75 14.65 12.52
CA TRP A 80 4.78 13.36 13.20
C TRP A 80 5.90 12.48 12.63
N GLN A 81 6.86 12.16 13.49
CA GLN A 81 7.86 11.13 13.28
C GLN A 81 7.64 10.10 14.40
N PRO A 82 7.19 8.87 14.10
CA PRO A 82 7.09 7.83 15.11
C PRO A 82 8.48 7.37 15.57
N ASP A 83 8.57 6.94 16.83
CA ASP A 83 9.80 6.39 17.41
C ASP A 83 10.08 4.96 16.89
N VAL A 84 11.36 4.58 16.86
CA VAL A 84 11.77 3.20 16.58
C VAL A 84 11.18 2.25 17.64
N GLY A 85 10.61 1.13 17.19
CA GLY A 85 10.03 0.11 18.06
C GLY A 85 8.62 0.43 18.59
N VAL A 86 7.98 1.51 18.12
CA VAL A 86 6.61 1.86 18.53
C VAL A 86 5.63 0.73 18.19
N LYS A 87 4.79 0.35 19.15
CA LYS A 87 3.86 -0.76 18.96
C LYS A 87 2.73 -0.36 18.03
N TRP A 88 2.39 -1.25 17.10
CA TRP A 88 1.40 -0.96 16.07
C TRP A 88 0.43 -2.13 15.83
N GLN A 89 -0.64 -1.84 15.12
CA GLN A 89 -1.61 -2.80 14.59
C GLN A 89 -1.93 -2.40 13.15
N ILE A 90 -2.20 -3.39 12.31
CA ILE A 90 -2.69 -3.21 10.94
C ILE A 90 -3.96 -4.04 10.71
N VAL A 91 -5.01 -3.41 10.19
CA VAL A 91 -6.28 -4.09 9.83
C VAL A 91 -6.79 -3.50 8.52
N LEU A 92 -6.66 -4.27 7.44
CA LEU A 92 -7.09 -3.87 6.09
C LEU A 92 -8.30 -4.65 5.59
N LEU A 93 -8.70 -5.73 6.28
CA LEU A 93 -9.92 -6.46 5.93
C LEU A 93 -11.18 -5.73 6.43
N GLY A 94 -11.60 -4.71 5.69
CA GLY A 94 -12.81 -3.95 5.97
C GLY A 94 -12.66 -2.91 7.09
N ALA A 95 -13.81 -2.34 7.48
CA ALA A 95 -13.87 -1.34 8.54
C ALA A 95 -13.38 -1.89 9.89
N LEU A 96 -12.52 -1.13 10.58
CA LEU A 96 -12.02 -1.48 11.90
C LEU A 96 -13.18 -1.59 12.89
N ASN A 97 -13.32 -2.76 13.51
CA ASN A 97 -14.38 -3.06 14.48
C ASN A 97 -13.84 -3.45 15.86
N ASP A 98 -12.53 -3.53 16.03
CA ASP A 98 -11.86 -3.89 17.27
C ASP A 98 -10.71 -2.92 17.58
N THR A 99 -10.89 -2.14 18.64
CA THR A 99 -9.89 -1.19 19.15
C THR A 99 -9.28 -1.64 20.48
N SER A 100 -9.53 -2.89 20.90
CA SER A 100 -9.06 -3.44 22.18
C SER A 100 -7.56 -3.69 22.23
N VAL A 101 -6.90 -3.84 21.07
CA VAL A 101 -5.45 -4.01 20.99
C VAL A 101 -4.74 -2.75 21.51
N ASP A 102 -3.91 -2.93 22.53
CA ASP A 102 -3.09 -1.86 23.11
C ASP A 102 -1.87 -1.60 22.22
N ALA A 103 -2.07 -0.77 21.19
CA ALA A 103 -1.04 -0.31 20.25
C ALA A 103 -1.15 1.21 20.09
N ASP A 104 0.00 1.86 19.94
CA ASP A 104 0.10 3.32 19.80
C ASP A 104 -0.24 3.79 18.39
N VAL A 105 -0.02 2.93 17.39
CA VAL A 105 -0.27 3.20 15.97
C VAL A 105 -1.24 2.18 15.39
N TYR A 106 -2.23 2.63 14.63
CA TYR A 106 -3.13 1.80 13.85
C TYR A 106 -3.02 2.14 12.38
N ASP A 107 -2.73 1.15 11.55
CA ASP A 107 -2.79 1.23 10.10
C ASP A 107 -4.08 0.57 9.61
N ILE A 108 -4.94 1.36 8.95
CA ILE A 108 -6.28 0.93 8.54
C ILE A 108 -6.59 1.41 7.13
N ASP A 109 -7.45 0.66 6.43
CA ASP A 109 -7.87 1.02 5.07
C ASP A 109 -8.52 2.41 5.00
N LEU A 110 -8.01 3.26 4.10
CA LEU A 110 -8.47 4.63 3.90
C LEU A 110 -9.95 4.71 3.51
N PHE A 111 -10.44 3.79 2.68
CA PHE A 111 -11.78 3.86 2.13
C PHE A 111 -12.82 3.28 3.09
N ASP A 112 -12.51 2.15 3.72
CA ASP A 112 -13.45 1.39 4.55
C ASP A 112 -13.67 2.01 5.94
N ASN A 113 -12.83 2.95 6.36
CA ASN A 113 -12.90 3.57 7.68
C ASN A 113 -13.37 5.03 7.61
N ASP A 114 -14.37 5.37 8.42
CA ASP A 114 -14.89 6.73 8.52
C ASP A 114 -14.04 7.61 9.45
N LYS A 115 -14.21 8.93 9.31
CA LYS A 115 -13.60 9.94 10.19
C LYS A 115 -13.85 9.68 11.68
N SER A 116 -15.02 9.14 12.03
CA SER A 116 -15.37 8.81 13.42
C SER A 116 -14.48 7.70 14.00
N THR A 117 -14.13 6.68 13.21
CA THR A 117 -13.19 5.62 13.60
C THR A 117 -11.81 6.20 13.91
N ILE A 118 -11.29 7.03 12.99
CA ILE A 118 -10.00 7.70 13.15
C ILE A 118 -10.00 8.60 14.39
N SER A 119 -11.04 9.44 14.53
CA SER A 119 -11.18 10.34 15.69
C SER A 119 -11.30 9.56 17.01
N THR A 120 -11.92 8.37 17.00
CA THR A 120 -12.02 7.51 18.19
C THR A 120 -10.65 6.99 18.60
N LEU A 121 -9.84 6.49 17.65
CA LEU A 121 -8.46 6.05 17.93
C LEU A 121 -7.60 7.20 18.46
N GLN A 122 -7.68 8.37 17.85
CA GLN A 122 -6.95 9.56 18.29
C GLN A 122 -7.40 10.06 19.67
N GLY A 123 -8.70 9.94 19.99
CA GLY A 123 -9.23 10.20 21.32
C GLY A 123 -8.70 9.27 22.41
N LEU A 124 -8.22 8.08 22.02
CA LEU A 124 -7.49 7.14 22.88
C LEU A 124 -5.98 7.42 22.93
N GLY A 125 -5.51 8.51 22.31
CA GLY A 125 -4.10 8.89 22.26
C GLY A 125 -3.28 8.23 21.15
N ARG A 126 -3.93 7.44 20.27
CA ARG A 126 -3.26 6.69 19.20
C ARG A 126 -3.03 7.54 17.96
N LYS A 127 -2.14 7.08 17.09
CA LYS A 127 -1.93 7.63 15.73
C LYS A 127 -2.55 6.71 14.69
N VAL A 128 -3.04 7.29 13.60
CA VAL A 128 -3.69 6.54 12.53
C VAL A 128 -2.98 6.75 11.20
N ILE A 129 -2.48 5.65 10.66
CA ILE A 129 -1.99 5.54 9.29
C ILE A 129 -3.15 5.05 8.43
N CYS A 130 -3.33 5.67 7.27
CA CYS A 130 -4.37 5.29 6.32
C CYS A 130 -3.74 4.62 5.09
N TYR A 131 -3.99 3.33 4.95
CA TYR A 131 -3.58 2.51 3.82
C TYR A 131 -4.37 2.85 2.55
N PHE A 132 -3.69 2.91 1.41
CA PHE A 132 -4.32 2.79 0.10
C PHE A 132 -3.30 2.27 -0.91
N SER A 133 -3.73 1.57 -1.95
CA SER A 133 -2.80 1.23 -3.03
C SER A 133 -2.50 2.43 -3.91
N ALA A 134 -1.22 2.74 -4.08
CA ALA A 134 -0.75 3.84 -4.94
C ALA A 134 -0.18 3.37 -6.28
N GLY A 135 0.26 2.12 -6.36
CA GLY A 135 0.78 1.52 -7.59
C GLY A 135 -0.17 0.56 -8.30
N THR A 136 -1.39 0.38 -7.79
CA THR A 136 -2.41 -0.44 -8.44
C THR A 136 -3.79 0.20 -8.48
N TYR A 137 -4.55 -0.25 -9.47
CA TYR A 137 -5.98 -0.10 -9.60
C TYR A 137 -6.66 -1.28 -8.90
N GLU A 138 -7.75 -1.01 -8.18
CA GLU A 138 -8.56 -1.97 -7.44
C GLU A 138 -10.03 -1.80 -7.87
N ASP A 139 -10.64 -2.80 -8.53
CA ASP A 139 -11.96 -2.63 -9.17
C ASP A 139 -13.14 -2.40 -8.21
N TRP A 140 -12.92 -2.68 -6.92
CA TRP A 140 -13.89 -2.48 -5.85
C TRP A 140 -13.85 -1.06 -5.25
N ARG A 141 -12.83 -0.25 -5.55
CA ARG A 141 -12.74 1.11 -5.00
C ARG A 141 -13.80 2.03 -5.63
N PRO A 142 -14.38 2.96 -4.86
CA PRO A 142 -15.42 3.85 -5.38
C PRO A 142 -14.91 4.79 -6.49
N ASP A 143 -13.61 5.08 -6.51
CA ASP A 143 -12.91 5.90 -7.51
C ASP A 143 -12.37 5.08 -8.70
N ALA A 144 -12.62 3.76 -8.77
CA ALA A 144 -12.11 2.89 -9.83
C ALA A 144 -12.46 3.39 -11.25
N LYS A 145 -13.59 4.09 -11.40
CA LYS A 145 -14.05 4.64 -12.70
C LYS A 145 -13.21 5.82 -13.19
N GLU A 146 -12.40 6.42 -12.33
CA GLU A 146 -11.52 7.55 -12.65
C GLU A 146 -10.23 7.09 -13.34
N PHE A 147 -9.91 5.79 -13.27
CA PHE A 147 -8.72 5.23 -13.91
C PHE A 147 -8.95 5.03 -15.41
N ASP A 148 -8.12 5.70 -16.21
CA ASP A 148 -8.11 5.49 -17.65
C ASP A 148 -7.55 4.11 -18.00
N LYS A 149 -8.19 3.42 -18.94
CA LYS A 149 -7.73 2.10 -19.41
C LYS A 149 -6.31 2.13 -19.98
N ALA A 150 -5.86 3.27 -20.48
CA ALA A 150 -4.52 3.46 -21.01
C ALA A 150 -3.44 3.40 -19.93
N ASP A 151 -3.79 3.71 -18.68
CA ASP A 151 -2.88 3.70 -17.54
C ASP A 151 -2.82 2.33 -16.85
N LEU A 152 -3.63 1.35 -17.28
CA LEU A 152 -3.71 0.04 -16.65
C LEU A 152 -2.74 -0.96 -17.30
N GLY A 153 -1.92 -1.58 -16.46
CA GLY A 153 -0.98 -2.65 -16.79
C GLY A 153 -1.58 -4.05 -16.65
N LYS A 154 -0.68 -5.00 -16.36
CA LYS A 154 -1.03 -6.39 -16.09
C LYS A 154 -1.76 -6.53 -14.76
N ASN A 155 -2.54 -7.60 -14.64
CA ASN A 155 -3.12 -8.00 -13.36
C ASN A 155 -2.03 -8.37 -12.37
N LEU A 156 -2.29 -8.15 -11.08
CA LEU A 156 -1.52 -8.80 -10.02
C LEU A 156 -1.88 -10.29 -10.00
N ALA A 157 -0.88 -11.15 -9.85
CA ALA A 157 -1.07 -12.60 -10.02
C ALA A 157 -2.00 -13.19 -8.95
N ASP A 158 -1.86 -12.72 -7.72
CA ASP A 158 -2.53 -13.28 -6.55
C ASP A 158 -3.76 -12.47 -6.10
N TRP A 159 -4.02 -11.32 -6.74
CA TRP A 159 -5.07 -10.38 -6.37
C TRP A 159 -6.04 -10.11 -7.53
N PRO A 160 -7.12 -10.90 -7.67
CA PRO A 160 -8.12 -10.71 -8.71
C PRO A 160 -8.82 -9.34 -8.60
N GLY A 161 -9.01 -8.68 -9.75
CA GLY A 161 -9.59 -7.32 -9.78
C GLY A 161 -8.55 -6.21 -9.64
N GLU A 162 -7.29 -6.58 -9.37
CA GLU A 162 -6.20 -5.63 -9.16
C GLU A 162 -5.21 -5.60 -10.34
N LYS A 163 -4.75 -4.41 -10.71
CA LYS A 163 -3.87 -4.18 -11.86
C LYS A 163 -2.80 -3.14 -11.54
N TRP A 164 -1.58 -3.34 -12.04
CA TRP A 164 -0.55 -2.29 -12.01
C TRP A 164 -1.02 -1.04 -12.75
N VAL A 165 -0.60 0.15 -12.30
CA VAL A 165 -0.89 1.42 -12.99
C VAL A 165 0.38 2.15 -13.41
N ASP A 166 0.28 2.98 -14.45
CA ASP A 166 1.39 3.82 -14.90
C ASP A 166 1.58 5.00 -13.93
N THR A 167 2.55 4.87 -13.02
CA THR A 167 2.87 5.88 -12.00
C THR A 167 3.47 7.16 -12.58
N ASN A 168 3.82 7.19 -13.87
CA ASN A 168 4.21 8.39 -14.59
C ASN A 168 3.01 9.16 -15.18
N SER A 169 1.82 8.57 -15.19
CA SER A 169 0.61 9.24 -15.68
C SER A 169 0.19 10.37 -14.74
N ASN A 170 -0.09 11.54 -15.33
CA ASN A 170 -0.69 12.66 -14.61
C ASN A 170 -2.09 12.33 -14.07
N SER A 171 -2.85 11.47 -14.77
CA SER A 171 -4.19 11.05 -14.35
C SER A 171 -4.10 10.22 -13.07
N ILE A 172 -3.19 9.25 -13.03
CA ILE A 172 -2.90 8.45 -11.82
C ILE A 172 -2.45 9.33 -10.66
N ARG A 173 -1.54 10.28 -10.91
CA ARG A 173 -1.09 11.23 -9.88
C ARG A 173 -2.23 12.10 -9.34
N GLN A 174 -3.15 12.54 -10.20
CA GLN A 174 -4.33 13.28 -9.77
C GLN A 174 -5.26 12.44 -8.89
N ILE A 175 -5.47 11.16 -9.22
CA ILE A 175 -6.24 10.23 -8.37
C ILE A 175 -5.58 10.09 -7.00
N MET A 176 -4.25 9.93 -6.93
CA MET A 176 -3.56 9.84 -5.65
C MET A 176 -3.62 11.13 -4.83
N GLN A 177 -3.59 12.30 -5.48
CA GLN A 177 -3.83 13.57 -4.78
C GLN A 177 -5.23 13.60 -4.15
N THR A 178 -6.25 13.14 -4.86
CA THR A 178 -7.62 13.00 -4.32
C THR A 178 -7.67 12.03 -3.13
N ARG A 179 -6.93 10.91 -3.19
CA ARG A 179 -6.82 9.96 -2.06
C ARG A 179 -6.10 10.59 -0.85
N LEU A 180 -5.06 11.38 -1.07
CA LEU A 180 -4.39 12.13 -0.01
C LEU A 180 -5.31 13.23 0.59
N ASP A 181 -6.09 13.93 -0.23
CA ASP A 181 -7.09 14.89 0.25
C ASP A 181 -8.18 14.22 1.10
N MET A 182 -8.57 12.99 0.71
CA MET A 182 -9.47 12.16 1.51
C MET A 182 -8.85 11.80 2.87
N ALA A 183 -7.57 11.41 2.89
CA ALA A 183 -6.85 11.11 4.14
C ALA A 183 -6.82 12.32 5.09
N VAL A 184 -6.55 13.52 4.58
CA VAL A 184 -6.65 14.77 5.36
C VAL A 184 -8.07 14.99 5.90
N THR A 185 -9.08 14.85 5.04
CA THR A 185 -10.49 15.10 5.39
C THR A 185 -10.96 14.17 6.51
N LYS A 186 -10.54 12.90 6.43
CA LYS A 186 -10.83 11.86 7.42
C LYS A 186 -9.98 11.98 8.69
N GLY A 187 -8.86 12.71 8.64
CA GLY A 187 -8.04 13.06 9.80
C GLY A 187 -6.87 12.11 10.05
N CYS A 188 -6.39 11.40 9.03
CA CYS A 188 -5.22 10.51 9.15
C CYS A 188 -3.98 11.30 9.64
N ASP A 189 -3.13 10.66 10.44
CA ASP A 189 -1.83 11.22 10.87
C ASP A 189 -0.73 10.96 9.82
N GLY A 190 -0.90 9.90 9.03
CA GLY A 190 -0.09 9.61 7.87
C GLY A 190 -0.71 8.55 6.97
N VAL A 191 0.03 8.12 5.95
CA VAL A 191 -0.46 7.22 4.91
C VAL A 191 0.54 6.09 4.61
N ASP A 192 0.00 4.92 4.22
CA ASP A 192 0.75 3.76 3.73
C ASP A 192 0.39 3.50 2.26
N PRO A 193 1.12 4.11 1.29
CA PRO A 193 0.86 3.92 -0.13
C PRO A 193 1.46 2.59 -0.61
N ASP A 194 0.60 1.62 -0.96
CA ASP A 194 1.03 0.28 -1.34
C ASP A 194 1.46 0.15 -2.82
N ASN A 195 2.11 -0.98 -3.13
CA ASN A 195 2.45 -1.43 -4.47
C ASN A 195 3.38 -0.47 -5.24
N ILE A 196 4.28 0.23 -4.53
CA ILE A 196 5.23 1.16 -5.16
C ILE A 196 6.40 0.46 -5.89
N ASP A 197 6.43 -0.88 -5.88
CA ASP A 197 7.51 -1.76 -6.33
C ASP A 197 7.17 -2.50 -7.63
N ALA A 198 6.33 -1.91 -8.47
CA ALA A 198 5.97 -2.45 -9.79
C ALA A 198 7.19 -2.85 -10.64
N TYR A 199 8.33 -2.20 -10.45
CA TYR A 199 9.58 -2.48 -11.16
C TYR A 199 10.17 -3.87 -10.90
N ASP A 200 9.83 -4.51 -9.77
CA ASP A 200 10.27 -5.87 -9.44
C ASP A 200 9.23 -6.93 -9.84
N ASN A 201 8.19 -6.50 -10.57
CA ASN A 201 7.04 -7.31 -10.95
C ASN A 201 6.82 -7.30 -12.47
N GLU A 202 6.04 -8.27 -12.96
CA GLU A 202 5.56 -8.26 -14.34
C GLU A 202 4.43 -7.24 -14.52
N ASN A 203 4.76 -5.94 -14.52
CA ASN A 203 3.77 -4.87 -14.55
C ASN A 203 3.14 -4.61 -15.94
N GLY A 204 3.85 -4.93 -17.04
CA GLY A 204 3.36 -4.70 -18.41
C GLY A 204 3.45 -3.25 -18.91
N LEU A 205 3.99 -2.34 -18.10
CA LEU A 205 4.14 -0.91 -18.34
C LEU A 205 5.61 -0.49 -18.50
N LYS A 206 6.54 -1.40 -18.23
CA LYS A 206 8.00 -1.18 -18.23
C LYS A 206 8.47 -0.18 -17.17
N LEU A 207 7.73 -0.08 -16.06
CA LEU A 207 8.13 0.74 -14.91
C LEU A 207 9.47 0.25 -14.35
N THR A 208 10.31 1.20 -13.96
CA THR A 208 11.68 1.01 -13.49
C THR A 208 11.85 1.48 -12.04
N GLN A 209 13.02 1.22 -11.45
CA GLN A 209 13.37 1.74 -10.12
C GLN A 209 13.43 3.27 -10.10
N ASP A 210 13.84 3.90 -11.20
CA ASP A 210 13.88 5.36 -11.33
C ASP A 210 12.46 5.94 -11.33
N ASP A 211 11.51 5.28 -12.02
CA ASP A 211 10.09 5.67 -12.01
C ASP A 211 9.50 5.56 -10.61
N ALA A 212 9.77 4.46 -9.89
CA ALA A 212 9.32 4.29 -8.51
C ALA A 212 9.96 5.30 -7.55
N THR A 213 11.27 5.55 -7.67
CA THR A 213 11.96 6.57 -6.89
C THR A 213 11.36 7.96 -7.11
N ASN A 214 11.08 8.33 -8.36
CA ASN A 214 10.42 9.59 -8.69
C ASN A 214 9.00 9.66 -8.09
N TYR A 215 8.23 8.60 -8.24
CA TYR A 215 6.86 8.53 -7.79
C TYR A 215 6.74 8.58 -6.26
N VAL A 216 7.54 7.80 -5.54
CA VAL A 216 7.56 7.77 -4.07
C VAL A 216 7.98 9.12 -3.49
N ASN A 217 9.03 9.75 -4.04
CA ASN A 217 9.44 11.08 -3.60
C ASN A 217 8.37 12.15 -3.90
N TRP A 218 7.67 12.04 -5.03
CA TRP A 218 6.52 12.89 -5.32
C TRP A 218 5.36 12.68 -4.34
N LEU A 219 4.97 11.42 -4.06
CA LEU A 219 3.94 11.08 -3.07
C LEU A 219 4.30 11.66 -1.69
N ALA A 220 5.57 11.57 -1.30
CA ALA A 220 6.04 12.16 -0.04
C ALA A 220 5.86 13.67 -0.01
N GLY A 221 6.27 14.37 -1.07
CA GLY A 221 6.04 15.81 -1.19
C GLY A 221 4.55 16.19 -1.09
N GLU A 222 3.67 15.44 -1.76
CA GLU A 222 2.23 15.66 -1.72
C GLU A 222 1.63 15.38 -0.33
N ALA A 223 2.07 14.34 0.35
CA ALA A 223 1.65 14.01 1.71
C ALA A 223 2.14 15.08 2.71
N HIS A 224 3.41 15.47 2.63
CA HIS A 224 4.00 16.47 3.52
C HIS A 224 3.36 17.85 3.34
N GLY A 225 3.07 18.25 2.10
CA GLY A 225 2.32 19.48 1.79
C GLY A 225 0.92 19.52 2.42
N ARG A 226 0.38 18.34 2.73
CA ARG A 226 -0.90 18.11 3.42
C ARG A 226 -0.76 17.86 4.92
N ASN A 227 0.46 17.97 5.46
CA ASN A 227 0.79 17.65 6.86
C ASN A 227 0.49 16.19 7.23
N LEU A 228 0.61 15.28 6.26
CA LEU A 228 0.57 13.83 6.46
C LEU A 228 2.00 13.29 6.47
N SER A 229 2.24 12.32 7.35
CA SER A 229 3.46 11.50 7.30
C SER A 229 3.29 10.39 6.27
N VAL A 230 4.38 9.84 5.74
CA VAL A 230 4.33 8.75 4.76
C VAL A 230 5.41 7.70 5.02
N GLY A 231 5.08 6.44 4.74
CA GLY A 231 6.02 5.33 4.76
C GLY A 231 6.37 4.80 3.39
N LEU A 232 7.47 4.05 3.34
CA LEU A 232 7.81 3.20 2.21
C LEU A 232 7.31 1.77 2.46
N LYS A 233 6.37 1.30 1.64
CA LYS A 233 5.89 -0.07 1.64
C LYS A 233 6.79 -0.96 0.79
N ASN A 234 7.46 -1.92 1.42
CA ASN A 234 8.47 -2.77 0.79
C ASN A 234 9.53 -1.93 0.03
N GLY A 235 9.78 -2.19 -1.26
CA GLY A 235 10.62 -1.31 -2.08
C GLY A 235 12.11 -1.25 -1.67
N GLY A 236 12.65 -2.33 -1.11
CA GLY A 236 14.02 -2.36 -0.57
C GLY A 236 15.12 -1.82 -1.50
N ALA A 237 14.97 -1.98 -2.82
CA ALA A 237 15.95 -1.52 -3.81
C ALA A 237 16.05 0.01 -3.95
N ILE A 238 15.05 0.77 -3.50
CA ILE A 238 15.01 2.23 -3.64
C ILE A 238 15.19 2.99 -2.32
N ILE A 239 15.44 2.28 -1.21
CA ILE A 239 15.55 2.88 0.14
C ILE A 239 16.53 4.04 0.14
N ASP A 240 17.77 3.85 -0.34
CA ASP A 240 18.81 4.87 -0.35
C ASP A 240 18.37 6.17 -1.06
N SER A 241 17.46 6.08 -2.04
CA SER A 241 17.00 7.21 -2.84
C SER A 241 15.75 7.91 -2.29
N VAL A 242 15.08 7.33 -1.30
CA VAL A 242 13.81 7.85 -0.76
C VAL A 242 13.82 8.02 0.76
N LEU A 243 14.78 7.40 1.47
CA LEU A 243 14.84 7.31 2.93
C LEU A 243 14.65 8.66 3.61
N ASP A 244 15.28 9.73 3.09
CA ASP A 244 15.20 11.07 3.68
C ASP A 244 13.77 11.63 3.72
N ASN A 245 12.92 11.27 2.76
CA ASN A 245 11.54 11.75 2.66
C ASN A 245 10.54 10.86 3.41
N MET A 246 10.93 9.66 3.83
CA MET A 246 10.06 8.72 4.53
C MET A 246 10.11 8.93 6.05
N GLN A 247 9.01 8.63 6.73
CA GLN A 247 8.95 8.62 8.21
C GLN A 247 9.09 7.21 8.79
N TRP A 248 8.78 6.17 8.01
CA TRP A 248 8.92 4.76 8.38
C TRP A 248 9.03 3.86 7.14
N SER A 249 9.29 2.58 7.36
CA SER A 249 9.03 1.53 6.37
C SER A 249 7.90 0.63 6.88
N VAL A 250 7.00 0.22 5.98
CA VAL A 250 6.15 -0.95 6.20
C VAL A 250 6.77 -2.10 5.41
N ASN A 251 7.16 -3.17 6.08
CA ASN A 251 7.75 -4.33 5.42
C ASN A 251 6.93 -5.58 5.68
N GLU A 252 6.78 -6.38 4.64
CA GLU A 252 6.25 -7.73 4.72
C GLU A 252 7.37 -8.75 4.51
N GLN A 253 7.43 -9.73 5.40
CA GLN A 253 8.14 -10.99 5.20
C GLN A 253 9.67 -10.91 5.04
N CYS A 254 10.34 -9.83 5.49
CA CYS A 254 11.80 -9.78 5.39
C CYS A 254 12.47 -10.92 6.16
N ALA A 255 11.87 -11.45 7.23
CA ALA A 255 12.45 -12.58 7.95
C ALA A 255 12.36 -13.85 7.12
N GLN A 256 11.20 -14.09 6.50
CA GLN A 256 10.98 -15.23 5.62
C GLN A 256 11.94 -15.23 4.43
N TYR A 257 12.22 -14.07 3.86
CA TYR A 257 13.07 -13.93 2.67
C TYR A 257 14.54 -13.57 2.95
N GLN A 258 14.91 -13.37 4.22
CA GLN A 258 16.26 -13.00 4.66
C GLN A 258 16.72 -11.63 4.13
N GLU A 259 15.83 -10.65 4.21
CA GLU A 259 16.02 -9.30 3.65
C GLU A 259 15.96 -8.19 4.71
N CYS A 260 15.86 -8.53 6.00
CA CYS A 260 15.67 -7.52 7.05
C CYS A 260 16.86 -6.56 7.19
N ASP A 261 18.08 -6.99 6.86
CA ASP A 261 19.28 -6.13 6.81
C ASP A 261 19.05 -4.90 5.91
N THR A 262 18.33 -5.07 4.78
CA THR A 262 18.01 -3.98 3.85
C THR A 262 17.12 -2.92 4.50
N TYR A 263 16.13 -3.36 5.28
CA TYR A 263 15.16 -2.45 5.93
C TYR A 263 15.72 -1.85 7.24
N ALA A 264 16.78 -2.43 7.81
CA ALA A 264 17.43 -1.92 9.02
C ALA A 264 17.96 -0.48 8.84
N ALA A 265 18.24 -0.06 7.61
CA ALA A 265 18.57 1.32 7.25
C ALA A 265 17.59 2.36 7.82
N PHE A 266 16.29 2.02 7.92
CA PHE A 266 15.31 2.90 8.57
C PHE A 266 15.59 3.05 10.06
N THR A 267 15.79 1.95 10.78
CA THR A 267 16.07 2.00 12.22
C THR A 267 17.41 2.65 12.53
N GLU A 268 18.41 2.48 11.67
CA GLU A 268 19.71 3.17 11.74
C GLU A 268 19.57 4.68 11.54
N ALA A 269 18.57 5.11 10.75
CA ALA A 269 18.18 6.50 10.58
C ALA A 269 17.17 7.00 11.64
N ASN A 270 16.92 6.24 12.71
CA ASN A 270 15.94 6.52 13.77
C ASN A 270 14.48 6.61 13.27
N LYS A 271 14.12 5.77 12.29
CA LYS A 271 12.77 5.63 11.75
C LYS A 271 12.28 4.19 11.95
N PRO A 272 11.04 3.95 12.39
CA PRO A 272 10.58 2.59 12.64
C PRO A 272 10.43 1.80 11.35
N VAL A 273 10.59 0.49 11.47
CA VAL A 273 10.10 -0.49 10.50
C VAL A 273 8.88 -1.16 11.12
N PHE A 274 7.72 -0.93 10.53
CA PHE A 274 6.47 -1.64 10.78
C PHE A 274 6.53 -2.96 10.03
N HIS A 275 6.89 -4.02 10.75
CA HIS A 275 7.26 -5.32 10.19
C HIS A 275 6.12 -6.33 10.36
N ILE A 276 5.71 -6.96 9.26
CA ILE A 276 4.62 -7.95 9.22
C ILE A 276 5.17 -9.30 8.81
N GLU A 277 4.83 -10.34 9.56
CA GLU A 277 5.11 -11.73 9.19
C GLU A 277 3.84 -12.58 9.15
N TYR A 278 3.75 -13.48 8.15
CA TYR A 278 2.59 -14.33 7.88
C TYR A 278 2.91 -15.82 8.06
N PRO A 279 3.33 -16.28 9.24
CA PRO A 279 3.85 -17.64 9.42
C PRO A 279 2.82 -18.76 9.22
N LYS A 280 1.52 -18.43 9.15
CA LYS A 280 0.44 -19.38 8.81
C LYS A 280 0.34 -19.64 7.30
N GLY A 281 1.04 -18.85 6.48
CA GLY A 281 0.96 -18.85 5.03
C GLY A 281 -0.37 -18.30 4.51
N ASP A 282 -0.48 -18.28 3.19
CA ASP A 282 -1.47 -17.47 2.46
C ASP A 282 -2.89 -18.06 2.53
N ASN A 283 -2.99 -19.35 2.83
CA ASN A 283 -4.24 -20.11 2.80
C ASN A 283 -4.92 -20.23 4.18
N THR A 284 -4.27 -19.81 5.26
CA THR A 284 -4.78 -20.01 6.63
C THR A 284 -5.00 -18.68 7.34
N ASN A 285 -6.27 -18.31 7.49
CA ASN A 285 -6.68 -17.09 8.20
C ASN A 285 -7.65 -17.49 9.32
N ASN A 286 -7.19 -17.45 10.57
CA ASN A 286 -7.98 -17.80 11.74
C ASN A 286 -7.39 -17.15 13.00
N ASN A 287 -8.16 -17.19 14.10
CA ASN A 287 -7.77 -16.56 15.36
C ASN A 287 -6.95 -17.48 16.28
N LYS A 288 -6.31 -18.53 15.73
CA LYS A 288 -5.46 -19.42 16.53
C LYS A 288 -4.04 -18.87 16.56
N ASP A 289 -3.39 -19.07 17.71
CA ASP A 289 -1.99 -18.72 17.87
C ASP A 289 -1.08 -19.54 16.95
N VAL A 290 0.06 -18.96 16.60
CA VAL A 290 1.11 -19.64 15.85
C VAL A 290 1.94 -20.52 16.78
N THR A 291 2.66 -21.49 16.22
CA THR A 291 3.58 -22.31 17.01
C THR A 291 4.75 -21.47 17.54
N THR A 292 5.38 -21.89 18.64
CA THR A 292 6.59 -21.25 19.17
C THR A 292 7.70 -21.12 18.13
N SER A 293 7.86 -22.11 17.25
CA SER A 293 8.84 -22.08 16.16
C SER A 293 8.51 -20.98 15.13
N GLN A 294 7.26 -20.93 14.68
CA GLN A 294 6.78 -19.88 13.77
C GLN A 294 6.97 -18.48 14.36
N LYS A 295 6.59 -18.30 15.63
CA LYS A 295 6.79 -17.06 16.36
C LYS A 295 8.26 -16.67 16.44
N SER A 296 9.13 -17.61 16.81
CA SER A 296 10.57 -17.37 16.88
C SER A 296 11.16 -16.98 15.52
N SER A 297 10.72 -17.59 14.43
CA SER A 297 11.21 -17.25 13.09
C SER A 297 10.83 -15.82 12.66
N ALA A 298 9.62 -15.38 13.01
CA ALA A 298 9.17 -14.01 12.75
C ALA A 298 9.90 -12.98 13.62
N CYS A 299 10.11 -13.30 14.90
CA CYS A 299 10.54 -12.35 15.91
C CYS A 299 12.05 -12.25 16.12
N ASN A 300 12.79 -13.31 15.82
CA ASN A 300 14.24 -13.39 16.06
C ASN A 300 15.03 -13.39 14.75
N ALA A 301 14.49 -12.76 13.71
CA ALA A 301 15.18 -12.61 12.45
C ALA A 301 16.43 -11.72 12.61
N PRO A 302 17.55 -12.05 11.95
CA PRO A 302 18.71 -11.17 11.92
C PRO A 302 18.33 -9.74 11.51
N SER A 303 18.88 -8.74 12.21
CA SER A 303 18.67 -7.30 12.00
C SER A 303 17.25 -6.76 12.22
N ALA A 304 16.27 -7.61 12.59
CA ALA A 304 14.93 -7.17 12.95
C ALA A 304 14.77 -6.77 14.44
N GLY A 305 15.87 -6.72 15.21
CA GLY A 305 15.82 -6.51 16.67
C GLY A 305 15.19 -5.19 17.13
N ASN A 306 15.18 -4.17 16.25
CA ASN A 306 14.56 -2.86 16.50
C ASN A 306 13.26 -2.68 15.69
N PHE A 307 12.76 -3.72 15.03
CA PHE A 307 11.55 -3.63 14.20
C PHE A 307 10.31 -3.74 15.07
N SER A 308 9.27 -3.01 14.69
CA SER A 308 7.96 -3.09 15.31
C SER A 308 7.24 -4.27 14.66
N THR A 309 7.36 -5.47 15.22
CA THR A 309 6.90 -6.70 14.57
C THR A 309 5.48 -7.08 14.98
N VAL A 310 4.63 -7.36 14.00
CA VAL A 310 3.31 -8.00 14.16
C VAL A 310 3.27 -9.31 13.38
N ILE A 311 2.70 -10.33 14.01
CA ILE A 311 2.37 -11.60 13.35
C ILE A 311 0.90 -11.54 12.95
N LYS A 312 0.62 -11.69 11.66
CA LYS A 312 -0.71 -11.46 11.08
C LYS A 312 -1.20 -12.66 10.27
N ASN A 313 -2.51 -12.71 10.07
CA ASN A 313 -3.11 -13.49 9.00
C ASN A 313 -2.85 -12.76 7.67
N MET A 314 -2.70 -13.48 6.55
CA MET A 314 -2.45 -12.88 5.22
C MET A 314 -3.55 -11.90 4.80
N LYS A 315 -4.79 -12.11 5.26
CA LYS A 315 -5.90 -11.19 4.99
C LYS A 315 -5.84 -9.88 5.76
N LEU A 316 -4.91 -9.72 6.70
CA LEU A 316 -4.82 -8.52 7.56
C LEU A 316 -6.15 -8.20 8.27
N ASP A 317 -6.76 -9.24 8.85
CA ASP A 317 -7.91 -9.12 9.76
C ASP A 317 -7.48 -8.63 11.15
N SER A 318 -8.42 -8.54 12.11
CA SER A 318 -8.14 -8.04 13.46
C SER A 318 -7.17 -8.89 14.26
N TRP A 319 -6.95 -10.17 13.91
CA TRP A 319 -6.07 -11.05 14.68
C TRP A 319 -4.62 -10.59 14.58
N VAL A 320 -3.93 -10.56 15.72
CA VAL A 320 -2.51 -10.20 15.80
C VAL A 320 -1.85 -10.92 16.97
N GLU A 321 -0.61 -11.33 16.77
CA GLU A 321 0.31 -11.73 17.83
C GLU A 321 1.56 -10.84 17.83
N TYR A 322 2.12 -10.61 19.02
CA TYR A 322 3.36 -9.83 19.23
C TYR A 322 4.48 -10.73 19.75
N CYS A 323 5.73 -10.32 19.52
CA CYS A 323 6.92 -11.13 19.81
C CYS A 323 7.16 -11.41 21.30
N SER A 324 6.88 -10.44 22.17
CA SER A 324 6.85 -10.55 23.64
C SER A 324 6.44 -9.21 24.23
#